data_AF-A0A413CUG4-F1
#
_entry.id   AF-A0A413CUG4-F1
#
_cell.length_a   1.000
_cell.length_b   1.000
_cell.length_c   1.000
_cell.angle_alpha   90.00
_cell.angle_beta   90.00
_cell.angle_gamma   90.00
#
_symmetry.space_group_name_H-M   'P 1'
#
loop_
_entity.id
_entity.type
_entity.pdbx_description
1 polymer ?
#
loop_
_entity_poly.entity_id
_entity_poly.type
_entity_poly.pdbx_seq_one_letter_code
_entity_poly.pdbx_strand_id
1 'polypeptide(L)' 'METIKDYVAHLDNKKRITLRGATYHYYNVKEYGNGCIILEPRELSVPKSISARTLADMDHAVSNFKCGDVSTAIDLSDL' A
#
# COMPACT_ATOMS: atom_id res chain seq x y z
N MET A 1 13.28 10.38 -15.60
CA MET A 1 14.03 9.10 -15.59
C MET A 1 13.00 7.99 -15.56
N GLU A 2 12.97 7.13 -16.57
CA GLU A 2 11.98 6.06 -16.69
C GLU A 2 12.40 4.84 -15.85
N THR A 3 11.47 4.35 -15.02
CA THR A 3 11.70 3.22 -14.13
C THR A 3 11.36 1.93 -14.88
N ILE A 4 12.34 1.02 -14.99
CA ILE A 4 12.16 -0.28 -15.65
C ILE A 4 11.45 -1.26 -14.71
N LYS A 5 11.77 -1.21 -13.41
CA LYS A 5 11.14 -2.06 -12.39
C LYS A 5 10.91 -1.28 -11.10
N ASP A 6 9.74 -1.50 -10.51
CA ASP A 6 9.33 -0.98 -9.21
C ASP A 6 8.81 -2.15 -8.36
N TYR A 7 9.48 -2.45 -7.26
CA TYR A 7 9.12 -3.57 -6.37
C TYR A 7 9.56 -3.33 -4.93
N VAL A 8 8.96 -4.10 -4.01
CA VAL A 8 9.32 -4.06 -2.59
C VAL A 8 10.34 -5.17 -2.29
N ALA A 9 11.45 -4.78 -1.65
CA ALA A 9 12.47 -5.70 -1.16
C ALA A 9 12.49 -5.74 0.37
N HIS A 10 12.85 -6.91 0.91
CA HIS A 10 13.09 -7.13 2.32
C HIS A 10 14.55 -7.49 2.55
N LEU A 11 15.17 -6.95 3.60
CA LEU A 11 16.53 -7.31 3.97
C LEU A 11 16.58 -8.75 4.48
N ASP A 12 17.23 -9.63 3.73
CA ASP A 12 17.42 -11.02 4.14
C ASP A 12 18.66 -11.22 5.03
N ASN A 13 18.64 -12.27 5.84
CA ASN A 13 19.77 -12.67 6.68
C ASN A 13 20.82 -13.51 5.90
N LYS A 14 20.55 -13.78 4.63
CA LYS A 14 21.33 -14.64 3.72
C LYS A 14 22.47 -13.87 3.02
N LYS A 15 22.62 -12.57 3.31
CA LYS A 15 23.77 -11.70 2.94
C LYS A 15 24.06 -11.62 1.44
N ARG A 16 23.05 -11.69 0.57
CA ARG A 16 23.30 -11.67 -0.88
C ARG A 16 23.80 -10.31 -1.39
N ILE A 17 23.40 -9.21 -0.73
CA ILE A 17 23.99 -7.86 -0.74
C ILE A 17 23.57 -7.20 0.58
N THR A 18 24.49 -6.60 1.35
CA THR A 18 24.17 -5.88 2.60
C THR A 18 24.31 -4.38 2.44
N LEU A 19 23.23 -3.62 2.63
CA LEU A 19 23.27 -2.16 2.72
C LEU A 19 23.84 -1.77 4.09
N ARG A 20 25.09 -1.29 4.14
CA ARG A 20 25.76 -0.94 5.40
C ARG A 20 25.00 0.19 6.09
N GLY A 21 24.66 -0.01 7.36
CA GLY A 21 23.94 0.98 8.16
C GLY A 21 22.43 1.07 7.87
N ALA A 22 21.83 0.05 7.24
CA ALA A 22 20.39 0.01 7.05
C ALA A 22 19.65 -0.02 8.39
N THR A 23 18.78 0.97 8.61
CA THR A 23 17.91 1.07 9.80
C THR A 23 16.51 0.49 9.57
N TYR A 24 16.14 0.23 8.31
CA TYR A 24 14.82 -0.26 7.90
C TYR A 24 14.91 -1.67 7.34
N HIS A 25 13.83 -2.43 7.46
CA HIS A 25 13.77 -3.82 6.98
C HIS A 25 13.17 -3.93 5.57
N TYR A 26 12.36 -2.95 5.16
CA TYR A 26 11.68 -2.92 3.87
C TYR A 26 12.11 -1.70 3.07
N TYR A 27 12.26 -1.89 1.77
CA TYR A 27 12.62 -0.84 0.84
C TYR A 27 11.76 -0.94 -0.41
N ASN A 28 11.33 0.20 -0.94
CA ASN A 28 10.86 0.29 -2.31
C ASN A 28 12.07 0.45 -3.23
N VAL A 29 12.19 -0.42 -4.22
CA VAL A 29 13.31 -0.49 -5.14
C VAL A 29 12.86 -0.03 -6.50
N LYS A 30 13.52 1.02 -7.02
CA LYS A 30 13.32 1.51 -8.38
C LYS A 30 14.59 1.30 -9.19
N GLU A 31 14.50 0.45 -10.22
CA GLU A 31 15.59 0.22 -11.17
C GLU A 31 15.39 1.09 -12.41
N TYR A 32 16.40 1.86 -12.79
CA TYR A 32 16.39 2.74 -13.95
C TYR A 32 17.22 2.16 -15.10
N GLY A 33 16.90 2.52 -16.34
CA GLY A 33 17.58 1.97 -17.52
C GLY A 33 19.06 2.31 -17.67
N ASN A 34 19.54 3.30 -16.92
CA ASN A 34 20.96 3.64 -16.82
C ASN A 34 21.71 2.79 -15.77
N GLY A 35 21.06 1.80 -15.17
CA GLY A 35 21.64 0.95 -14.11
C GLY A 35 21.62 1.59 -12.72
N CYS A 36 21.02 2.77 -12.54
CA CYS A 36 20.80 3.33 -11.21
C CYS A 36 19.72 2.55 -10.46
N ILE A 37 19.93 2.33 -9.17
CA ILE A 37 18.96 1.70 -8.27
C ILE A 37 18.69 2.68 -7.12
N ILE A 38 17.43 3.07 -6.94
CA ILE A 38 17.00 3.89 -5.80
C ILE A 38 16.31 3.00 -4.78
N LEU A 39 16.71 3.16 -3.52
CA LEU A 39 16.17 2.43 -2.37
C LEU A 39 15.49 3.42 -1.43
N GLU A 40 14.16 3.40 -1.40
CA GLU A 40 13.36 4.24 -0.51
C GLU A 40 12.96 3.41 0.73
N PRO A 41 13.39 3.78 1.95
CA PRO A 41 13.01 3.04 3.15
C PRO A 41 11.49 3.05 3.36
N ARG A 42 10.94 1.89 3.75
CA ARG A 42 9.52 1.74 4.12
C ARG A 42 9.38 1.07 5.47
N GLU A 43 8.36 1.49 6.20
CA GLU A 43 7.89 0.80 7.39
C GLU A 43 6.60 0.06 7.06
N LEU A 44 6.54 -1.21 7.48
CA LEU A 44 5.30 -1.96 7.46
C LEU A 44 4.46 -1.49 8.65
N SER A 45 3.69 -0.42 8.46
CA SER A 45 2.73 0.01 9.48
C SER A 45 1.48 -0.86 9.41
N VAL A 46 1.03 -1.34 10.58
CA VAL A 46 -0.31 -1.91 10.68
C VAL A 46 -1.27 -0.76 10.37
N PRO A 47 -2.24 -0.93 9.45
CA PRO A 47 -3.25 0.08 9.22
C PRO A 47 -3.86 0.50 10.55
N LYS A 48 -4.09 1.80 10.75
CA LYS A 48 -4.81 2.26 11.94
C LYS A 48 -6.10 1.44 12.04
N SER A 49 -6.27 0.74 13.15
CA SER A 49 -7.46 -0.06 13.38
C SER A 49 -8.67 0.87 13.27
N ILE A 50 -9.63 0.48 12.44
CA ILE A 50 -10.92 1.16 12.41
C ILE A 50 -11.65 0.85 13.71
N SER A 51 -12.40 1.83 14.21
CA SER A 51 -13.17 1.62 15.44
C SER A 51 -14.20 0.50 15.23
N ALA A 52 -14.52 -0.24 16.29
CA ALA A 52 -15.56 -1.28 16.21
C ALA A 52 -16.90 -0.72 15.70
N ARG A 53 -17.19 0.55 16.03
CA ARG A 53 -18.36 1.27 15.52
C ARG A 53 -18.29 1.46 14.00
N THR A 54 -17.16 1.94 13.49
CA THR A 54 -16.96 2.15 12.04
C THR A 54 -17.06 0.84 11.27
N LEU A 55 -16.54 -0.26 11.83
CA LEU A 55 -16.66 -1.59 11.23
C LEU A 55 -18.13 -2.05 11.18
N ALA A 56 -18.89 -1.87 12.27
CA ALA A 56 -20.32 -2.19 12.29
C ALA A 56 -21.12 -1.36 11.28
N ASP A 57 -20.83 -0.06 11.16
CA ASP A 57 -21.48 0.82 10.18
C ASP A 57 -21.20 0.34 8.74
N MET A 58 -19.98 -0.15 8.45
CA MET A 58 -19.65 -0.75 7.15
C MET A 58 -20.44 -2.04 6.90
N ASP A 59 -20.55 -2.92 7.90
CA ASP A 59 -21.34 -4.15 7.79
C ASP A 59 -22.83 -3.86 7.51
N HIS A 60 -23.38 -2.84 8.18
CA HIS A 60 -24.73 -2.35 7.93
C HIS A 60 -24.90 -1.81 6.51
N ALA A 61 -23.96 -0.98 6.03
CA ALA A 61 -23.99 -0.46 4.67
C ALA A 61 -23.99 -1.58 3.61
N VAL A 62 -23.16 -2.62 3.82
CA VAL A 62 -23.12 -3.79 2.93
C VAL A 62 -24.43 -4.59 2.99
N SER A 63 -25.04 -4.71 4.17
CA SER A 63 -26.33 -5.39 4.33
C SER A 63 -27.46 -4.65 3.60
N ASN A 64 -27.55 -3.33 3.78
CA ASN A 64 -28.53 -2.47 3.11
C ASN A 64 -28.36 -2.52 1.59
N PHE A 65 -27.12 -2.47 1.10
CA PHE A 65 -26.82 -2.62 -0.32
C PHE A 65 -27.34 -3.94 -0.90
N LYS A 66 -27.13 -5.05 -0.19
CA LYS A 66 -27.64 -6.37 -0.60
C LYS A 66 -29.17 -6.45 -0.56
N CYS A 67 -29.81 -5.70 0.34
CA CYS A 67 -31.27 -5.64 0.47
C CYS A 67 -31.92 -4.67 -0.53
N GLY A 68 -31.13 -3.88 -1.27
CA GLY A 68 -31.62 -2.85 -2.18
C GLY A 68 -32.08 -1.56 -1.48
N ASP A 69 -31.81 -1.43 -0.18
CA ASP A 69 -32.03 -0.21 0.58
C ASP A 69 -30.83 0.74 0.37
N VAL A 70 -30.78 1.35 -0.81
CA VAL A 70 -29.67 2.19 -1.26
C VAL A 70 -30.15 3.59 -1.63
N SER A 71 -29.27 4.57 -1.44
CA SER A 71 -29.52 5.93 -1.90
C SER A 71 -29.56 6.01 -3.42
N THR A 72 -30.08 7.13 -3.94
CA THR A 72 -29.96 7.47 -5.37
C THR A 72 -28.49 7.46 -5.81
N ALA A 73 -28.24 7.08 -7.06
CA ALA A 73 -26.91 7.09 -7.64
C ALA A 73 -26.30 8.51 -7.59
N ILE A 74 -25.02 8.58 -7.22
CA ILE A 74 -24.26 9.82 -7.25
C ILE A 74 -23.74 9.99 -8.69
N ASP A 75 -24.03 11.14 -9.30
CA ASP A 75 -23.45 11.52 -10.57
C ASP A 75 -22.06 12.12 -10.34
N LEU A 76 -21.06 11.61 -11.07
CA LEU A 76 -19.65 12.00 -10.97
C LEU A 76 -19.12 12.57 -12.29
N SER A 77 -20.01 12.91 -13.23
CA SER A 77 -19.62 13.38 -14.57
C SER A 77 -18.93 14.76 -14.58
N ASP A 78 -19.04 15.52 -13.48
CA ASP A 78 -18.41 16.85 -13.30
C ASP A 78 -17.12 16.82 -12.44
N LEU A 79 -16.57 15.63 -12.11
CA LEU A 79 -15.36 15.44 -11.27
C LEU A 79 -14.08 15.22 -12.08
#